data_AF-A0A0F8WTQ9-F1
#
_entry.id   AF-A0A0F8WTQ9-F1
#
_cell.length_a   1.000
_cell.length_b   1.000
_cell.length_c   1.000
_cell.angle_alpha   90.00
_cell.angle_beta   90.00
_cell.angle_gamma   90.00
#
_symmetry.space_group_name_H-M   'P 1'
#
loop_
_entity.id
_entity.type
_entity.pdbx_description
1 polymer ?
#
loop_
_entity_poly.entity_id
_entity_poly.type
_entity_poly.pdbx_seq_one_letter_code
_entity_poly.pdbx_strand_id
1 'polypeptide(L)'
;MENKQWWKSLTIVSQVIIMMLIGLSIWMIMNIPALDYDFTTEELCDWAYATSRNQRILIIQMLIVSFALVGIYGRKRAKKGIGKNEKK
;
A
#
# COMPACT_ATOMS: atom_id res chain seq x y z
N MET A 1 22.29 18.60 12.12
CA MET A 1 21.41 17.69 12.90
C MET A 1 19.98 17.64 12.34
N GLU A 2 19.48 18.70 11.69
CA GLU A 2 18.14 18.77 11.06
C GLU A 2 17.80 17.62 10.11
N ASN A 3 18.75 17.23 9.24
CA ASN A 3 18.46 16.26 8.19
C ASN A 3 18.01 14.89 8.76
N LYS A 4 18.60 14.46 9.87
CA LYS A 4 18.31 13.17 10.52
C LYS A 4 16.88 13.11 11.11
N GLN A 5 16.35 14.25 11.52
CA GLN A 5 15.01 14.41 12.10
C GLN A 5 13.96 14.51 11.00
N TRP A 6 14.25 15.25 9.94
CA TRP A 6 13.41 15.34 8.73
C TRP A 6 13.19 13.95 8.09
N TRP A 7 14.26 13.17 7.94
CA TRP A 7 14.16 11.80 7.42
C TRP A 7 13.38 10.84 8.32
N LYS A 8 13.39 11.05 9.65
CA LYS A 8 12.58 10.28 10.60
C LYS A 8 11.10 10.62 10.43
N SER A 9 10.75 11.91 10.39
CA SER A 9 9.39 12.37 10.14
C SER A 9 8.84 11.83 8.82
N LEU A 10 9.63 11.87 7.74
CA LEU A 10 9.23 11.32 6.44
C LEU A 10 8.88 9.82 6.50
N THR A 11 9.62 9.05 7.32
CA THR A 11 9.37 7.60 7.45
C THR A 11 8.07 7.33 8.22
N ILE A 12 7.78 8.13 9.25
CA ILE A 12 6.55 8.03 10.04
C ILE A 12 5.34 8.42 9.19
N VAL A 13 5.43 9.53 8.46
CA VAL A 13 4.38 9.97 7.53
C VAL A 13 4.10 8.90 6.48
N SER A 14 5.14 8.30 5.90
CA SER A 14 4.98 7.19 4.94
C SER A 14 4.29 5.98 5.56
N GLN A 15 4.60 5.60 6.81
CA GLN A 15 3.91 4.50 7.50
C GLN A 15 2.44 4.81 7.77
N VAL A 16 2.10 6.04 8.16
CA VAL A 16 0.71 6.47 8.36
C VAL A 16 -0.08 6.41 7.05
N ILE A 17 0.49 6.89 5.95
CA ILE A 17 -0.13 6.80 4.62
C ILE A 17 -0.37 5.34 4.23
N ILE A 18 0.59 4.44 4.47
CA ILE A 18 0.42 3.02 4.19
C ILE A 18 -0.74 2.43 5.00
N MET A 19 -0.85 2.72 6.29
CA MET A 19 -1.97 2.23 7.11
C MET A 19 -3.32 2.76 6.60
N MET A 20 -3.37 4.03 6.19
CA MET A 20 -4.58 4.63 5.63
C MET A 20 -4.99 3.97 4.30
N LEU A 21 -4.02 3.68 3.44
CA LEU A 21 -4.25 2.95 2.18
C LEU A 21 -4.78 1.54 2.43
N ILE A 22 -4.23 0.82 3.40
CA ILE A 22 -4.73 -0.52 3.80
C ILE A 22 -6.18 -0.44 4.29
N GLY A 23 -6.50 0.56 5.12
CA GLY A 23 -7.87 0.78 5.59
C GLY A 23 -8.85 1.06 4.45
N LEU A 24 -8.45 1.89 3.47
CA LEU A 24 -9.23 2.14 2.25
C LEU A 24 -9.43 0.87 1.42
N SER A 25 -8.40 0.03 1.29
CA SER A 25 -8.52 -1.26 0.58
C SER A 25 -9.56 -2.17 1.22
N ILE A 26 -9.55 -2.29 2.56
CA ILE A 26 -10.54 -3.11 3.30
C ILE A 26 -11.95 -2.54 3.09
N TRP A 27 -12.12 -1.23 3.22
CA TRP A 27 -13.40 -0.56 3.00
C TRP A 27 -13.93 -0.79 1.58
N MET A 28 -13.06 -0.71 0.56
CA MET A 28 -13.47 -0.97 -0.82
C MET A 28 -13.94 -2.41 -1.04
N ILE A 29 -13.28 -3.40 -0.43
CA ILE A 29 -13.68 -4.81 -0.54
C ILE A 29 -15.02 -5.05 0.15
N MET A 30 -15.24 -4.45 1.33
CA MET A 30 -16.51 -4.60 2.08
C MET A 30 -17.70 -3.95 1.38
N ASN A 31 -17.49 -2.93 0.54
CA ASN A 31 -18.56 -2.27 -0.21
C ASN A 31 -18.83 -2.90 -1.58
N ILE A 32 -18.17 -4.00 -1.94
CA ILE A 32 -18.54 -4.73 -3.16
C ILE A 32 -19.89 -5.40 -2.88
N PRO A 33 -20.96 -5.09 -3.63
CA PRO A 33 -22.24 -5.74 -3.45
C PRO A 33 -22.04 -7.25 -3.60
N ALA A 34 -22.56 -8.03 -2.66
CA ALA A 34 -22.55 -9.48 -2.77
C ALA A 34 -23.44 -9.86 -3.96
N LEU A 35 -22.92 -10.75 -4.81
CA LEU A 35 -23.69 -11.26 -5.93
C LEU A 35 -24.58 -12.40 -5.39
N ASP A 36 -25.88 -12.19 -5.33
CA ASP A 36 -26.84 -13.22 -4.92
C ASP A 36 -26.84 -14.39 -5.91
N TYR A 37 -27.12 -15.61 -5.45
CA TYR A 37 -26.97 -16.83 -6.27
C TYR A 37 -27.90 -16.86 -7.51
N ASP A 38 -29.04 -16.19 -7.44
CA ASP A 38 -29.98 -16.00 -8.55
C ASP A 38 -29.87 -14.57 -9.11
N PHE A 39 -28.82 -14.32 -9.91
CA PHE A 39 -28.60 -13.02 -10.57
C PHE A 39 -29.03 -13.04 -12.05
N THR A 40 -29.41 -11.88 -12.56
CA THR A 40 -29.61 -11.66 -14.00
C THR A 40 -28.29 -11.30 -14.70
N THR A 41 -28.21 -11.48 -16.02
CA THR A 41 -27.01 -11.17 -16.82
C THR A 41 -26.60 -9.69 -16.71
N GLU A 42 -27.57 -8.78 -16.57
CA GLU A 42 -27.31 -7.34 -16.37
C GLU A 42 -26.64 -7.07 -15.02
N GLU A 43 -27.13 -7.68 -13.94
CA GLU A 43 -26.53 -7.55 -12.60
C GLU A 43 -25.12 -8.15 -12.52
N LEU A 44 -24.87 -9.23 -13.27
CA LEU A 44 -23.52 -9.81 -13.38
C LEU A 44 -22.54 -8.85 -14.07
N CYS A 45 -22.97 -8.17 -15.13
CA CYS A 45 -22.16 -7.19 -15.85
C CYS A 45 -21.84 -5.97 -14.97
N ASP A 46 -22.82 -5.44 -14.24
CA ASP A 46 -22.62 -4.31 -13.32
C ASP A 46 -21.70 -4.67 -12.15
N TRP A 47 -21.88 -5.85 -11.59
CA TRP A 47 -21.00 -6.37 -10.54
C TRP A 47 -19.55 -6.56 -11.03
N ALA A 48 -19.37 -7.15 -12.22
CA ALA A 48 -18.04 -7.35 -12.81
C ALA A 48 -17.36 -6.01 -13.11
N TYR A 49 -18.13 -5.01 -13.57
CA TYR A 49 -17.63 -3.68 -13.84
C TYR A 49 -17.21 -2.94 -12.55
N ALA A 50 -18.02 -3.00 -11.49
CA ALA A 50 -17.69 -2.46 -10.17
C ALA A 50 -16.45 -3.13 -9.57
N THR A 51 -16.38 -4.47 -9.66
CA THR A 51 -15.25 -5.27 -9.15
C THR A 51 -13.96 -4.98 -9.91
N SER A 52 -13.99 -4.90 -11.24
CA SER A 52 -12.81 -4.62 -12.07
C SER A 52 -12.25 -3.21 -11.83
N ARG A 53 -13.13 -2.22 -11.59
CA ARG A 53 -12.74 -0.85 -11.23
C ARG A 53 -12.03 -0.82 -9.87
N ASN A 54 -12.59 -1.48 -8.87
CA ASN A 54 -12.00 -1.55 -7.53
C ASN A 54 -10.67 -2.34 -7.55
N GLN A 55 -10.59 -3.43 -8.32
CA GLN A 55 -9.34 -4.18 -8.52
C GLN A 55 -8.22 -3.33 -9.13
N ARG A 56 -8.51 -2.48 -10.12
CA ARG A 56 -7.51 -1.56 -10.69
C ARG A 56 -6.94 -0.62 -9.63
N ILE A 57 -7.79 -0.07 -8.77
CA ILE A 57 -7.38 0.81 -7.67
C ILE A 57 -6.51 0.05 -6.66
N LEU A 58 -6.92 -1.17 -6.28
CA LEU A 58 -6.17 -2.04 -5.36
C LEU A 58 -4.79 -2.40 -5.90
N ILE A 59 -4.66 -2.70 -7.20
CA ILE A 59 -3.35 -2.98 -7.83
C ILE A 59 -2.43 -1.77 -7.76
N ILE A 60 -2.94 -0.57 -8.06
CA ILE A 60 -2.14 0.66 -7.98
C ILE A 60 -1.70 0.92 -6.53
N GLN A 61 -2.59 0.73 -5.55
CA GLN A 61 -2.25 0.85 -4.13
C GLN A 61 -1.18 -0.16 -3.69
N MET A 62 -1.30 -1.42 -4.10
CA MET A 62 -0.31 -2.48 -3.84
C MET A 62 1.07 -2.13 -4.40
N LEU A 63 1.14 -1.55 -5.61
CA LEU A 63 2.39 -1.08 -6.21
C LEU A 63 3.02 0.06 -5.38
N ILE A 64 2.22 1.06 -4.98
CA ILE A 64 2.69 2.19 -4.17
C ILE A 64 3.25 1.71 -2.82
N VAL A 65 2.54 0.81 -2.13
CA VAL A 65 2.98 0.23 -0.87
C VAL A 65 4.27 -0.59 -1.06
N SER A 66 4.38 -1.36 -2.14
CA SER A 66 5.58 -2.13 -2.47
C SER A 66 6.80 -1.24 -2.69
N PHE A 67 6.67 -0.15 -3.46
CA PHE A 67 7.75 0.83 -3.64
C PHE A 67 8.16 1.50 -2.32
N ALA A 68 7.19 1.87 -1.48
CA ALA A 68 7.46 2.48 -0.19
C ALA A 68 8.19 1.51 0.76
N LEU A 69 7.79 0.24 0.80
CA LEU A 69 8.45 -0.80 1.61
C LEU A 69 9.87 -1.08 1.13
N VAL A 70 10.10 -1.18 -0.18
CA VAL A 70 11.45 -1.34 -0.76
C VAL A 70 12.33 -0.14 -0.40
N GLY A 71 11.80 1.08 -0.47
CA GLY A 71 12.51 2.30 -0.05
C GLY A 71 12.91 2.29 1.44
N ILE A 72 12.00 1.87 2.32
CA ILE A 72 12.27 1.74 3.77
C ILE A 72 13.30 0.63 4.03
N TYR A 73 13.17 -0.51 3.37
CA TYR A 73 14.08 -1.66 3.53
C TYR A 73 15.48 -1.36 3.00
N GLY A 74 15.59 -0.78 1.80
CA GLY A 74 16.85 -0.31 1.21
C GLY A 74 17.57 0.69 2.11
N ARG A 75 16.81 1.61 2.73
CA ARG A 75 17.35 2.55 3.72
C ARG A 75 17.84 1.86 4.99
N LYS A 76 17.13 0.85 5.50
CA LYS A 76 17.56 0.06 6.66
C LYS A 76 18.87 -0.68 6.35
N ARG A 77 19.01 -1.21 5.14
CA ARG A 77 20.26 -1.84 4.65
C ARG A 77 21.40 -0.84 4.51
N ALA A 78 21.17 0.34 3.93
CA ALA A 78 22.19 1.39 3.83
C ALA A 78 22.69 1.88 5.20
N LYS A 79 21.80 1.96 6.21
CA LYS A 79 22.21 2.25 7.60
C LYS A 79 23.04 1.12 8.24
N LYS A 80 22.84 -0.12 7.80
CA LYS A 80 23.59 -1.33 8.19
C LYS A 80 24.75 -1.68 7.22
N GLY A 81 25.08 -0.80 6.27
CA GLY A 81 26.08 -1.05 5.22
C GLY A 81 27.50 -1.26 5.76
N ILE A 82 28.16 -2.24 5.13
CA ILE A 82 29.51 -2.78 5.32
C ILE A 82 30.56 -1.66 5.32
N GLY A 83 31.42 -1.60 6.34
CA GLY A 83 32.51 -0.61 6.49
C GLY A 83 32.43 0.27 7.75
N LYS A 84 31.36 0.21 8.55
CA LYS A 84 31.29 0.95 9.84
C LYS A 84 31.93 0.24 11.03
N ASN A 85 32.33 -1.02 10.87
CA ASN A 85 33.04 -1.79 11.90
C ASN A 85 34.56 -1.76 11.75
N GLU A 86 35.12 -1.07 10.75
CA GLU A 86 36.58 -0.96 10.53
C GLU A 86 37.20 0.33 11.12
N LYS A 87 36.43 1.12 11.86
CA LYS A 87 36.96 2.25 12.64
C LYS A 87 36.52 2.15 14.10
N LYS A 88 37.01 1.14 14.80
CA LYS A 88 37.22 1.21 16.24
C LYS A 88 38.30 0.25 16.67
#